data_AF-A0A0Q5BUA1-F1
#
_entry.id   AF-A0A0Q5BUA1-F1
#
_cell.length_a   1.000
_cell.length_b   1.000
_cell.length_c   1.000
_cell.angle_alpha   90.00
_cell.angle_beta   90.00
_cell.angle_gamma   90.00
#
_symmetry.space_group_name_H-M   'P 1'
#
loop_
_entity.id
_entity.type
_entity.pdbx_description
1 polymer ?
#
loop_
_entity_poly.entity_id
_entity_poly.type
_entity_poly.pdbx_seq_one_letter_code
_entity_poly.pdbx_strand_id
1 'polypeptide(L)'
;MTDIPVVVADTVDEIPATLAPGDLVLTMSTGAFGHISGGEPPLRKLASVDAIPEDAAVGDLFLVGTQVYEVSGTPPVTVTPPNMAAPTVTYTTITFSWFGATGSIDGYLLVIDNQPAIEVDGSSYELATAPGSTHTGYVIAKGSDGTFSQPSAPVTASTLRDGAAPTIVPGTPQAGELVGPMVAFRFDVSDSESGVAAASIYWGETPIEAASPLGGDLWGVDIDLERLRAIGLLSYRIRAVDWTGNVSWSEPIEVSIAPVVGDDITPPVVVIVEPNEGTVVPDFLRVTASAYDASSPVSSVEVRDADSKRLIVAMEPLNPGGGWFVDIPRDTLLAAITGDDYTLQFVVRATDSRGNWADSAPRAIFITAPAETYTGTITLLLPPGGYVDATKQKVSNGRYSISQRVTFPNQDRIVTRAPTVLRIERGRWLLGNEEVSEVTLEIPPGSAGFHTELDIPGATSEEGLYRLPPVIPDDRRVAVTDLVRSGEVGAKDLTFLPSAQDAIDARDAARAYRDQARDAAEQAASGGFTVRRDLDGFLTITIGATS
;
A
#
# COMPACT_ATOMS: atom_id res chain seq x y z
N MET A 1 -72.19 13.84 -10.27
CA MET A 1 -73.10 13.64 -11.42
C MET A 1 -74.48 13.38 -10.87
N THR A 2 -75.46 14.16 -11.29
CA THR A 2 -76.85 14.04 -10.85
C THR A 2 -77.64 13.68 -12.09
N ASP A 3 -78.36 12.55 -12.07
CA ASP A 3 -79.19 12.14 -13.20
C ASP A 3 -80.41 13.06 -13.31
N ILE A 4 -80.55 13.77 -14.43
CA ILE A 4 -81.72 14.62 -14.72
C ILE A 4 -82.65 13.82 -15.66
N PRO A 5 -83.95 13.70 -15.36
CA PRO A 5 -84.90 13.01 -16.24
C PRO A 5 -85.07 13.77 -17.57
N VAL A 6 -85.01 13.04 -18.69
CA VAL A 6 -85.09 13.60 -20.04
C VAL A 6 -86.29 13.01 -20.78
N VAL A 7 -87.10 13.87 -21.40
CA VAL A 7 -88.22 13.49 -22.28
C VAL A 7 -87.82 13.73 -23.73
N VAL A 8 -87.86 12.70 -24.57
CA VAL A 8 -87.50 12.78 -26.00
C VAL A 8 -88.77 12.71 -26.85
N ALA A 9 -88.96 13.66 -27.75
CA ALA A 9 -90.07 13.75 -28.68
C ALA A 9 -89.56 13.96 -30.12
N ASP A 10 -90.19 13.39 -31.13
CA ASP A 10 -89.72 13.58 -32.52
C ASP A 10 -90.19 14.92 -33.11
N THR A 11 -91.37 15.36 -32.66
CA THR A 11 -91.95 16.67 -33.02
C THR A 11 -92.48 17.40 -31.79
N VAL A 12 -92.60 18.73 -31.86
CA VAL A 12 -93.03 19.58 -30.74
C VAL A 12 -94.44 19.20 -30.24
N ASP A 13 -95.28 18.67 -31.13
CA ASP A 13 -96.66 18.28 -30.82
C ASP A 13 -96.77 16.99 -29.98
N GLU A 14 -95.66 16.24 -29.82
CA GLU A 14 -95.61 15.02 -29.01
C GLU A 14 -95.19 15.26 -27.55
N ILE A 15 -94.87 16.51 -27.18
CA ILE A 15 -94.48 16.86 -25.82
C ILE A 15 -95.73 16.84 -24.91
N PRO A 16 -95.73 16.08 -23.80
CA PRO A 16 -96.87 16.07 -22.87
C PRO A 16 -97.19 17.47 -22.34
N ALA A 17 -98.46 17.84 -22.29
CA ALA A 17 -98.91 19.19 -21.88
C ALA A 17 -98.58 19.58 -20.43
N THR A 18 -98.09 18.64 -19.62
CA THR A 18 -97.63 18.89 -18.24
C THR A 18 -96.29 18.22 -18.00
N LEU A 19 -95.24 19.04 -17.93
CA LEU A 19 -93.90 18.65 -17.48
C LEU A 19 -93.64 19.22 -16.08
N ALA A 20 -92.84 18.52 -15.28
CA ALA A 20 -92.44 19.02 -13.97
C ALA A 20 -91.32 20.06 -14.10
N PRO A 21 -91.23 21.04 -13.18
CA PRO A 21 -90.12 21.99 -13.16
C PRO A 21 -88.78 21.25 -13.00
N GLY A 22 -87.89 21.37 -14.00
CA GLY A 22 -86.59 20.69 -14.05
C GLY A 22 -86.49 19.55 -15.07
N ASP A 23 -87.58 19.20 -15.77
CA ASP A 23 -87.52 18.23 -16.87
C ASP A 23 -86.87 18.84 -18.12
N LEU A 24 -85.95 18.09 -18.74
CA LEU A 24 -85.31 18.48 -20.00
C LEU A 24 -86.02 17.83 -21.19
N VAL A 25 -86.40 18.62 -22.20
CA VAL A 25 -87.08 18.10 -23.42
C VAL A 25 -86.17 18.17 -24.63
N LEU A 26 -86.03 17.05 -25.35
CA LEU A 26 -85.25 16.94 -26.59
C LEU A 26 -86.18 16.73 -27.79
N THR A 27 -86.16 17.62 -28.79
CA THR A 27 -86.85 17.43 -30.07
C THR A 27 -85.88 17.11 -31.20
N MET A 28 -86.02 15.94 -31.82
CA MET A 28 -84.98 15.39 -32.71
C MET A 28 -84.93 15.98 -34.14
N SER A 29 -85.94 16.74 -34.57
CA SER A 29 -86.01 17.17 -35.99
C SER A 29 -85.25 18.45 -36.37
N THR A 30 -84.69 19.22 -35.42
CA THR A 30 -83.97 20.48 -35.75
C THR A 30 -82.65 20.71 -35.01
N GLY A 31 -82.26 19.85 -34.06
CA GLY A 31 -80.99 19.99 -33.34
C GLY A 31 -80.89 21.26 -32.46
N ALA A 32 -82.01 21.79 -31.96
CA ALA A 32 -82.06 22.92 -31.04
C ALA A 32 -82.83 22.55 -29.75
N PHE A 33 -82.40 23.06 -28.59
CA PHE A 33 -83.03 22.84 -27.28
C PHE A 33 -83.45 24.15 -26.61
N GLY A 34 -84.48 24.10 -25.76
CA GLY A 34 -84.89 25.19 -24.88
C GLY A 34 -85.34 24.68 -23.52
N HIS A 35 -84.83 25.28 -22.44
CA HIS A 35 -85.26 25.02 -21.06
C HIS A 35 -86.47 25.90 -20.74
N ILE A 36 -87.61 25.31 -20.38
CA ILE A 36 -88.78 26.09 -19.96
C ILE A 36 -88.72 26.30 -18.44
N SER A 37 -88.12 27.42 -18.04
CA SER A 37 -88.43 28.04 -16.74
C SER A 37 -88.61 29.53 -16.97
N GLY A 38 -89.79 30.07 -16.63
CA GLY A 38 -90.24 31.41 -17.01
C GLY A 38 -89.20 32.53 -16.85
N GLY A 39 -88.76 33.07 -17.99
CA GLY A 39 -87.77 34.15 -18.13
C GLY A 39 -86.71 33.75 -19.15
N GLU A 40 -86.57 34.49 -20.26
CA GLU A 40 -85.65 34.17 -21.35
C GLU A 40 -84.23 33.86 -20.84
N PRO A 41 -83.72 32.63 -21.00
CA PRO A 41 -82.33 32.31 -20.72
C PRO A 41 -81.49 32.34 -22.02
N PRO A 42 -80.17 32.55 -21.92
CA PRO A 42 -79.28 32.42 -23.06
C PRO A 42 -79.26 30.96 -23.54
N LEU A 43 -79.50 30.76 -24.83
CA LEU A 43 -79.34 29.45 -25.47
C LEU A 43 -77.89 28.98 -25.32
N ARG A 44 -77.65 27.92 -24.53
CA ARG A 44 -76.32 27.29 -24.43
C ARG A 44 -76.15 26.26 -25.54
N LYS A 45 -75.00 26.30 -26.20
CA LYS A 45 -74.66 25.43 -27.33
C LYS A 45 -74.23 24.08 -26.78
N LEU A 46 -74.94 23.02 -27.17
CA LEU A 46 -74.71 21.68 -26.67
C LEU A 46 -74.06 20.82 -27.76
N ALA A 47 -72.88 20.27 -27.48
CA ALA A 47 -72.17 19.39 -28.41
C ALA A 47 -72.50 17.94 -28.07
N SER A 48 -73.03 17.19 -29.06
CA SER A 48 -73.11 15.74 -28.97
C SER A 48 -71.71 15.19 -29.17
N VAL A 49 -71.18 14.51 -28.16
CA VAL A 49 -69.82 13.97 -28.17
C VAL A 49 -69.84 12.54 -27.67
N ASP A 50 -69.00 11.68 -28.25
CA ASP A 50 -68.90 10.27 -27.81
C ASP A 50 -68.26 10.14 -26.40
N ALA A 51 -67.55 11.18 -25.95
CA ALA A 51 -67.04 11.37 -24.60
C ALA A 51 -66.82 12.88 -24.32
N ILE A 52 -66.87 13.30 -23.04
CA ILE A 52 -66.60 14.70 -22.65
C ILE A 52 -65.13 15.05 -22.99
N PRO A 53 -64.85 16.12 -23.74
CA PRO A 53 -63.48 16.55 -24.04
C PRO A 53 -62.69 16.84 -22.76
N GLU A 54 -61.40 16.49 -22.73
CA GLU A 54 -60.53 16.75 -21.57
C GLU A 54 -60.32 18.25 -21.28
N ASP A 55 -60.58 19.11 -22.27
CA ASP A 55 -60.47 20.56 -22.21
C ASP A 55 -61.80 21.28 -21.94
N ALA A 56 -62.86 20.54 -21.60
CA ALA A 56 -64.16 21.11 -21.30
C ALA A 56 -64.12 22.12 -20.14
N ALA A 57 -64.71 23.30 -20.31
CA ALA A 57 -64.69 24.34 -19.29
C ALA A 57 -65.74 24.07 -18.20
N VAL A 58 -65.48 24.55 -16.98
CA VAL A 58 -66.43 24.45 -15.87
C VAL A 58 -67.73 25.18 -16.22
N GLY A 59 -68.85 24.47 -16.11
CA GLY A 59 -70.19 24.95 -16.50
C GLY A 59 -70.60 24.63 -17.95
N ASP A 60 -69.74 23.97 -18.73
CA ASP A 60 -70.13 23.39 -20.02
C ASP A 60 -71.03 22.17 -19.82
N LEU A 61 -71.97 22.00 -20.74
CA LEU A 61 -72.98 20.94 -20.75
C LEU A 61 -72.80 20.05 -21.98
N PHE A 62 -72.64 18.75 -21.76
CA PHE A 62 -72.43 17.75 -22.81
C PHE A 62 -73.55 16.71 -22.78
N LEU A 63 -74.00 16.30 -23.97
CA LEU A 63 -74.78 15.06 -24.10
C LEU A 63 -73.81 13.94 -24.50
N VAL A 64 -73.73 12.90 -23.67
CA VAL A 64 -72.99 11.66 -23.96
C VAL A 64 -73.98 10.50 -23.94
N GLY A 65 -74.26 9.92 -25.09
CA GLY A 65 -75.38 8.98 -25.26
C GLY A 65 -76.72 9.67 -24.98
N THR A 66 -77.48 9.18 -23.99
CA THR A 66 -78.78 9.74 -23.60
C THR A 66 -78.73 10.58 -22.31
N GLN A 67 -77.54 10.77 -21.73
CA GLN A 67 -77.39 11.50 -20.47
C GLN A 67 -76.70 12.85 -20.67
N VAL A 68 -77.11 13.82 -19.86
CA VAL A 68 -76.57 15.18 -19.84
C VAL A 68 -75.63 15.34 -18.66
N TYR A 69 -74.42 15.82 -18.92
CA TYR A 69 -73.38 16.04 -17.93
C TYR A 69 -73.02 17.53 -17.88
N GLU A 70 -72.99 18.11 -16.68
CA GLU A 70 -72.41 19.44 -16.44
C GLU A 70 -71.02 19.26 -15.82
N VAL A 71 -70.02 19.96 -16.37
CA VAL A 71 -68.66 19.96 -15.83
C VAL A 71 -68.62 20.82 -14.57
N SER A 72 -68.74 20.18 -13.40
CA SER A 72 -68.59 20.86 -12.11
C SER A 72 -67.12 20.99 -11.73
N GLY A 73 -66.59 22.21 -11.69
CA GLY A 73 -65.30 22.51 -11.08
C GLY A 73 -65.48 23.43 -9.88
N THR A 74 -64.68 23.23 -8.84
CA THR A 74 -64.54 24.23 -7.77
C THR A 74 -64.06 25.55 -8.37
N PRO A 75 -64.67 26.70 -8.03
CA PRO A 75 -64.20 27.99 -8.53
C PRO A 75 -62.70 28.16 -8.21
N PRO A 76 -61.92 28.79 -9.09
CA PRO A 76 -60.48 28.95 -8.88
C PRO A 76 -60.23 29.60 -7.52
N VAL A 77 -59.42 28.93 -6.70
CA VAL A 77 -59.07 29.42 -5.37
C VAL A 77 -58.26 30.69 -5.58
N THR A 78 -58.87 31.84 -5.30
CA THR A 78 -58.18 33.12 -5.46
C THR A 78 -57.29 33.34 -4.23
N VAL A 79 -55.98 33.25 -4.42
CA VAL A 79 -55.00 33.57 -3.37
C VAL A 79 -54.83 35.09 -3.29
N THR A 80 -55.03 35.67 -2.11
CA THR A 80 -54.84 37.12 -1.91
C THR A 80 -53.40 37.45 -1.52
N PRO A 81 -52.87 38.62 -1.92
CA PRO A 81 -51.50 39.01 -1.61
C PRO A 81 -51.28 39.18 -0.10
N PRO A 82 -50.12 38.75 0.42
CA PRO A 82 -49.72 39.04 1.79
C PRO A 82 -49.39 40.52 1.99
N ASN A 83 -49.46 40.99 3.24
CA ASN A 83 -48.95 42.28 3.67
C ASN A 83 -47.62 42.10 4.39
N MET A 84 -46.59 42.84 3.98
CA MET A 84 -45.33 42.90 4.70
C MET A 84 -45.49 43.67 6.01
N ALA A 85 -44.97 43.12 7.10
CA ALA A 85 -44.82 43.85 8.36
C ALA A 85 -43.54 44.70 8.34
N ALA A 86 -43.42 45.60 9.32
CA ALA A 86 -42.18 46.34 9.54
C ALA A 86 -41.05 45.36 9.95
N PRO A 87 -39.90 45.34 9.24
CA PRO A 87 -38.80 44.45 9.58
C PRO A 87 -38.18 44.76 10.94
N THR A 88 -37.72 43.73 11.63
CA THR A 88 -36.84 43.89 12.79
C THR A 88 -35.39 43.78 12.33
N VAL A 89 -34.53 44.67 12.83
CA VAL A 89 -33.13 44.76 12.39
C VAL A 89 -32.19 44.68 13.59
N THR A 90 -31.08 43.97 13.41
CA THR A 90 -29.90 43.99 14.28
C THR A 90 -28.72 44.56 13.51
N TYR A 91 -27.50 44.44 14.03
CA TYR A 91 -26.28 44.75 13.28
C TYR A 91 -26.03 43.79 12.12
N THR A 92 -26.40 42.52 12.24
CA THR A 92 -26.05 41.49 11.24
C THR A 92 -27.26 40.80 10.63
N THR A 93 -28.47 41.24 10.98
CA THR A 93 -29.70 40.53 10.61
C THR A 93 -30.84 41.48 10.27
N ILE A 94 -31.59 41.16 9.21
CA ILE A 94 -32.90 41.73 8.92
C ILE A 94 -33.93 40.60 8.94
N THR A 95 -34.97 40.69 9.76
CA THR A 95 -36.09 39.75 9.74
C THR A 95 -37.25 40.35 8.96
N PHE A 96 -37.52 39.78 7.79
CA PHE A 96 -38.73 40.07 7.04
C PHE A 96 -39.87 39.21 7.58
N SER A 97 -41.05 39.80 7.81
CA SER A 97 -42.24 39.05 8.21
C SER A 97 -43.47 39.57 7.48
N TRP A 98 -44.47 38.71 7.32
CA TRP A 98 -45.67 39.01 6.55
C TRP A 98 -46.90 38.32 7.15
N PHE A 99 -48.08 38.84 6.82
CA PHE A 99 -49.35 38.31 7.30
C PHE A 99 -50.49 38.60 6.32
N GLY A 100 -51.66 38.01 6.55
CA GLY A 100 -52.90 38.42 5.91
C GLY A 100 -53.16 37.87 4.50
N ALA A 101 -52.36 36.93 3.99
CA ALA A 101 -52.74 36.16 2.81
C ALA A 101 -53.95 35.26 3.16
N THR A 102 -54.92 35.18 2.27
CA THR A 102 -56.11 34.33 2.38
C THR A 102 -56.22 33.39 1.19
N GLY A 103 -56.83 32.22 1.40
CA GLY A 103 -56.86 31.11 0.45
C GLY A 103 -56.23 29.84 1.04
N SER A 104 -56.11 28.80 0.23
CA SER A 104 -55.36 27.59 0.60
C SER A 104 -53.88 27.80 0.25
N ILE A 105 -53.07 28.20 1.23
CA ILE A 105 -51.66 28.57 1.05
C ILE A 105 -50.77 27.36 1.28
N ASP A 106 -49.85 27.11 0.35
CA ASP A 106 -48.85 26.04 0.38
C ASP A 106 -47.45 26.56 0.71
N GLY A 107 -47.19 27.86 0.49
CA GLY A 107 -45.94 28.50 0.86
C GLY A 107 -45.84 29.95 0.40
N TYR A 108 -44.65 30.52 0.50
CA TYR A 108 -44.36 31.88 0.08
C TYR A 108 -43.09 31.95 -0.77
N LEU A 109 -43.05 32.91 -1.69
CA LEU A 109 -41.86 33.29 -2.44
C LEU A 109 -41.42 34.67 -1.98
N LEU A 110 -40.27 34.75 -1.32
CA LEU A 110 -39.64 36.00 -0.88
C LEU A 110 -38.60 36.43 -1.91
N VAL A 111 -38.70 37.67 -2.38
CA VAL A 111 -37.72 38.28 -3.29
C VAL A 111 -37.01 39.40 -2.55
N ILE A 112 -35.67 39.39 -2.53
CA ILE A 112 -34.83 40.41 -1.90
C ILE A 112 -33.91 40.98 -2.98
N ASP A 113 -33.84 42.30 -3.12
CA ASP A 113 -32.97 43.04 -4.06
C ASP A 113 -33.06 42.53 -5.52
N ASN A 114 -34.26 42.13 -5.93
CA ASN A 114 -34.55 41.53 -7.25
C ASN A 114 -33.72 40.27 -7.56
N GLN A 115 -33.19 39.59 -6.54
CA GLN A 115 -32.58 38.27 -6.69
C GLN A 115 -33.64 37.18 -6.92
N PRO A 116 -33.24 35.98 -7.37
CA PRO A 116 -34.17 34.85 -7.51
C PRO A 116 -34.96 34.62 -6.21
N ALA A 117 -36.25 34.31 -6.36
CA ALA A 117 -37.15 34.13 -5.23
C ALA A 117 -36.73 32.95 -4.35
N ILE A 118 -36.85 33.12 -3.04
CA ILE A 118 -36.60 32.13 -2.00
C ILE A 118 -37.95 31.55 -1.58
N GLU A 119 -38.11 30.23 -1.63
CA GLU A 119 -39.31 29.55 -1.12
C GLU A 119 -39.24 29.42 0.41
N VAL A 120 -40.31 29.82 1.10
CA VAL A 120 -40.39 29.88 2.56
C VAL A 120 -41.72 29.31 3.03
N ASP A 121 -41.67 28.32 3.92
CA ASP A 121 -42.86 27.62 4.45
C ASP A 121 -43.52 28.34 5.64
N GLY A 122 -42.94 29.45 6.09
CA GLY A 122 -43.37 30.25 7.24
C GLY A 122 -43.82 31.67 6.89
N SER A 123 -44.14 32.46 7.90
CA SER A 123 -44.54 33.88 7.77
C SER A 123 -43.40 34.86 8.06
N SER A 124 -42.17 34.38 8.09
CA SER A 124 -40.97 35.18 8.33
C SER A 124 -39.72 34.54 7.75
N TYR A 125 -38.76 35.38 7.39
CA TYR A 125 -37.43 34.98 6.93
C TYR A 125 -36.37 35.87 7.54
N GLU A 126 -35.29 35.25 8.01
CA GLU A 126 -34.15 35.93 8.61
C GLU A 126 -33.02 36.03 7.58
N LEU A 127 -32.69 37.26 7.18
CA LEU A 127 -31.57 37.55 6.29
C LEU A 127 -30.35 37.95 7.13
N ALA A 128 -29.31 37.10 7.14
CA ALA A 128 -27.99 37.48 7.63
C ALA A 128 -27.29 38.38 6.60
N THR A 129 -26.77 39.53 7.03
CA THR A 129 -26.11 40.52 6.18
C THR A 129 -25.09 41.34 6.97
N ALA A 130 -24.21 42.08 6.28
CA ALA A 130 -23.22 42.92 6.93
C ALA A 130 -23.88 44.15 7.61
N PRO A 131 -23.28 44.69 8.69
CA PRO A 131 -23.78 45.91 9.31
C PRO A 131 -23.80 47.12 8.37
N GLY A 132 -24.82 47.96 8.54
CA GLY A 132 -25.11 49.09 7.66
C GLY A 132 -25.64 48.73 6.26
N SER A 133 -25.85 47.46 5.95
CA SER A 133 -26.40 47.02 4.66
C SER A 133 -27.89 47.35 4.55
N THR A 134 -28.35 47.65 3.34
CA THR A 134 -29.75 47.99 3.06
C THR A 134 -30.31 47.01 2.04
N HIS A 135 -31.48 46.45 2.33
CA HIS A 135 -32.16 45.45 1.51
C HIS A 135 -33.62 45.80 1.30
N THR A 136 -34.15 45.51 0.12
CA THR A 136 -35.58 45.69 -0.21
C THR A 136 -36.21 44.35 -0.54
N GLY A 137 -37.28 43.99 0.17
CA GLY A 137 -37.97 42.71 0.02
C GLY A 137 -39.47 42.84 -0.27
N TYR A 138 -40.02 41.89 -1.01
CA TYR A 138 -41.46 41.68 -1.16
C TYR A 138 -41.78 40.19 -1.21
N VAL A 139 -43.02 39.82 -0.89
CA VAL A 139 -43.44 38.42 -0.80
C VAL A 139 -44.66 38.13 -1.66
N ILE A 140 -44.71 36.93 -2.23
CA ILE A 140 -45.80 36.38 -3.03
C ILE A 140 -46.30 35.12 -2.33
N ALA A 141 -47.61 34.95 -2.17
CA ALA A 141 -48.19 33.73 -1.63
C ALA A 141 -48.41 32.69 -2.75
N LYS A 142 -48.08 31.43 -2.46
CA LYS A 142 -48.27 30.28 -3.34
C LYS A 142 -49.46 29.45 -2.85
N GLY A 143 -50.46 29.27 -3.70
CA GLY A 143 -51.62 28.44 -3.44
C GLY A 143 -51.31 26.95 -3.55
N SER A 144 -52.07 26.12 -2.84
CA SER A 144 -51.96 24.65 -2.91
C SER A 144 -52.33 24.05 -4.27
N ASP A 145 -52.96 24.84 -5.14
CA ASP A 145 -53.26 24.50 -6.53
C ASP A 145 -52.18 24.98 -7.51
N GLY A 146 -51.06 25.54 -7.01
CA GLY A 146 -49.96 26.07 -7.80
C GLY A 146 -50.19 27.49 -8.32
N THR A 147 -51.27 28.17 -7.91
CA THR A 147 -51.49 29.59 -8.24
C THR A 147 -50.62 30.52 -7.40
N PHE A 148 -50.38 31.74 -7.89
CA PHE A 148 -49.61 32.77 -7.18
C PHE A 148 -50.45 34.02 -6.97
N SER A 149 -50.30 34.66 -5.81
CA SER A 149 -50.88 35.98 -5.56
C SER A 149 -50.17 37.07 -6.37
N GLN A 150 -50.72 38.28 -6.35
CA GLN A 150 -49.91 39.47 -6.65
C GLN A 150 -48.80 39.64 -5.59
N PRO A 151 -47.68 40.33 -5.91
CA PRO A 151 -46.67 40.70 -4.93
C PRO A 151 -47.24 41.63 -3.86
N SER A 152 -46.72 41.52 -2.63
CA SER A 152 -46.93 42.53 -1.60
C SER A 152 -46.31 43.88 -2.01
N ALA A 153 -46.67 44.96 -1.30
CA ALA A 153 -45.85 46.17 -1.35
C ALA A 153 -44.41 45.86 -0.86
N PRO A 154 -43.37 46.39 -1.52
CA PRO A 154 -41.99 46.19 -1.08
C PRO A 154 -41.71 46.96 0.19
N VAL A 155 -40.83 46.40 1.04
CA VAL A 155 -40.33 47.05 2.25
C VAL A 155 -38.82 47.08 2.23
N THR A 156 -38.25 48.25 2.52
CA THR A 156 -36.81 48.47 2.64
C THR A 156 -36.41 48.55 4.11
N ALA A 157 -35.34 47.86 4.48
CA ALA A 157 -34.76 47.92 5.81
C ALA A 157 -33.23 47.95 5.73
N SER A 158 -32.60 48.50 6.76
CA SER A 158 -31.15 48.56 6.90
C SER A 158 -30.73 48.00 8.26
N THR A 159 -29.66 47.20 8.28
CA THR A 159 -29.03 46.81 9.55
C THR A 159 -28.42 48.02 10.26
N LEU A 160 -28.24 47.90 11.57
CA LEU A 160 -27.55 48.92 12.35
C LEU A 160 -26.11 49.08 11.86
N ARG A 161 -25.57 50.31 11.95
CA ARG A 161 -24.15 50.56 11.66
C ARG A 161 -23.33 50.26 12.90
N ASP A 162 -22.30 49.43 12.72
CA ASP A 162 -21.26 49.24 13.72
C ASP A 162 -20.20 50.35 13.59
N GLY A 163 -19.90 51.00 14.71
CA GLY A 163 -18.81 51.97 14.82
C GLY A 163 -17.87 51.65 15.99
N ALA A 164 -18.06 50.51 16.64
CA ALA A 164 -17.21 50.03 17.71
C ALA A 164 -16.01 49.27 17.11
N ALA A 165 -14.83 49.49 17.66
CA ALA A 165 -13.67 48.68 17.29
C ALA A 165 -13.63 47.41 18.16
N PRO A 166 -13.03 46.30 17.66
CA PRO A 166 -12.88 45.08 18.44
C PRO A 166 -12.18 45.31 19.78
N THR A 167 -12.58 44.56 20.80
CA THR A 167 -11.86 44.52 22.09
C THR A 167 -10.80 43.42 22.06
N ILE A 168 -9.57 43.75 22.45
CA ILE A 168 -8.44 42.81 22.51
C ILE A 168 -8.05 42.59 23.97
N VAL A 169 -7.92 41.32 24.38
CA VAL A 169 -7.37 40.91 25.68
C VAL A 169 -6.14 40.04 25.45
N PRO A 170 -4.93 40.54 25.71
CA PRO A 170 -3.71 39.74 25.57
C PRO A 170 -3.70 38.52 26.48
N GLY A 171 -3.28 37.36 25.96
CA GLY A 171 -3.08 36.13 26.72
C GLY A 171 -1.60 35.81 26.87
N THR A 172 -1.07 34.95 25.99
CA THR A 172 0.34 34.52 25.97
C THR A 172 1.04 34.98 24.70
N PRO A 173 2.37 35.19 24.73
CA PRO A 173 3.21 35.26 25.93
C PRO A 173 2.91 36.52 26.78
N GLN A 174 2.94 36.39 28.10
CA GLN A 174 2.79 37.53 29.01
C GLN A 174 4.07 38.37 29.09
N ALA A 175 3.93 39.57 29.66
CA ALA A 175 5.06 40.47 29.81
C ALA A 175 6.18 39.81 30.63
N GLY A 176 7.38 39.72 30.05
CA GLY A 176 8.56 39.08 30.67
C GLY A 176 8.58 37.55 30.65
N GLU A 177 7.62 36.90 29.99
CA GLU A 177 7.60 35.44 29.87
C GLU A 177 8.79 34.91 29.04
N LEU A 178 9.41 33.83 29.52
CA LEU A 178 10.45 33.10 28.78
C LEU A 178 9.78 32.17 27.76
N VAL A 179 10.12 32.39 26.50
CA VAL A 179 9.50 31.66 25.39
C VAL A 179 10.32 30.43 24.98
N GLY A 180 9.63 29.30 24.78
CA GLY A 180 10.22 28.02 24.33
C GLY A 180 10.55 28.00 22.83
N PRO A 181 10.99 26.85 22.28
CA PRO A 181 11.40 26.74 20.87
C PRO A 181 10.27 27.03 19.87
N MET A 182 9.02 26.77 20.27
CA MET A 182 7.82 27.24 19.57
C MET A 182 7.06 28.16 20.52
N VAL A 183 6.73 29.37 20.05
CA VAL A 183 6.09 30.40 20.87
C VAL A 183 4.62 30.50 20.50
N ALA A 184 3.75 30.14 21.45
CA ALA A 184 2.31 30.21 21.30
C ALA A 184 1.78 31.60 21.64
N PHE A 185 1.41 32.37 20.62
CA PHE A 185 0.66 33.61 20.79
C PHE A 185 -0.82 33.27 20.93
N ARG A 186 -1.43 33.62 22.06
CA ARG A 186 -2.84 33.38 22.37
C ARG A 186 -3.44 34.64 22.96
N PHE A 187 -4.61 35.05 22.50
CA PHE A 187 -5.27 36.26 22.96
C PHE A 187 -6.75 36.22 22.58
N ASP A 188 -7.59 36.89 23.35
CA ASP A 188 -9.01 37.00 23.04
C ASP A 188 -9.28 38.27 22.23
N VAL A 189 -10.09 38.14 21.19
CA VAL A 189 -10.61 39.26 20.39
C VAL A 189 -12.10 39.08 20.23
N SER A 190 -12.86 40.09 20.60
CA SER A 190 -14.33 40.08 20.50
C SER A 190 -14.85 41.37 19.92
N ASP A 191 -15.95 41.26 19.18
CA ASP A 191 -16.78 42.39 18.78
C ASP A 191 -18.24 41.92 18.81
N SER A 192 -19.06 42.54 19.65
CA SER A 192 -20.45 42.10 19.88
C SER A 192 -21.42 42.60 18.82
N GLU A 193 -21.02 43.55 17.97
CA GLU A 193 -21.88 44.22 17.01
C GLU A 193 -21.74 43.54 15.63
N SER A 194 -20.53 43.45 15.10
CA SER A 194 -20.26 42.84 13.78
C SER A 194 -19.40 41.59 13.81
N GLY A 195 -18.72 41.31 14.92
CA GLY A 195 -17.77 40.21 15.03
C GLY A 195 -16.41 40.53 14.41
N VAL A 196 -15.42 39.67 14.65
CA VAL A 196 -14.03 39.92 14.25
C VAL A 196 -13.75 39.30 12.88
N ALA A 197 -13.22 40.10 11.95
CA ALA A 197 -12.83 39.64 10.62
C ALA A 197 -11.39 39.13 10.57
N ALA A 198 -10.47 39.79 11.28
CA ALA A 198 -9.06 39.39 11.30
C ALA A 198 -8.34 39.86 12.57
N ALA A 199 -7.34 39.08 12.99
CA ALA A 199 -6.37 39.50 13.99
C ALA A 199 -4.94 39.07 13.60
N SER A 200 -3.94 39.88 13.93
CA SER A 200 -2.54 39.60 13.60
C SER A 200 -1.58 40.13 14.67
N ILE A 201 -0.40 39.52 14.74
CA ILE A 201 0.70 39.93 15.62
C ILE A 201 1.65 40.87 14.87
N TYR A 202 2.08 41.93 15.54
CA TYR A 202 2.95 42.98 15.03
C TYR A 202 4.16 43.22 15.94
N TRP A 203 5.29 43.58 15.33
CA TRP A 203 6.46 44.16 15.98
C TRP A 203 6.53 45.64 15.61
N GLY A 204 6.19 46.52 16.55
CA GLY A 204 5.91 47.92 16.22
C GLY A 204 4.77 48.03 15.22
N GLU A 205 5.07 48.49 14.01
CA GLU A 205 4.13 48.57 12.87
C GLU A 205 4.38 47.47 11.81
N THR A 206 5.40 46.63 12.00
CA THR A 206 5.72 45.55 11.07
C THR A 206 4.91 44.30 11.40
N PRO A 207 4.14 43.74 10.44
CA PRO A 207 3.40 42.50 10.68
C PRO A 207 4.38 41.34 10.87
N ILE A 208 4.17 40.56 11.94
CA ILE A 208 4.90 39.31 12.15
C ILE A 208 4.15 38.18 11.48
N GLU A 209 2.91 37.92 11.90
CA GLU A 209 2.11 36.77 11.44
C GLU A 209 0.62 37.04 11.63
N ALA A 210 -0.22 36.48 10.75
CA ALA A 210 -1.67 36.49 10.94
C ALA A 210 -2.09 35.42 11.96
N ALA A 211 -3.00 35.76 12.86
CA ALA A 211 -3.58 34.80 13.79
C ALA A 211 -4.82 34.15 13.19
N SER A 212 -5.11 32.91 13.62
CA SER A 212 -6.34 32.20 13.27
C SER A 212 -7.26 32.10 14.47
N PRO A 213 -8.59 32.03 14.27
CA PRO A 213 -9.52 31.72 15.35
C PRO A 213 -9.28 30.27 15.82
N LEU A 214 -9.17 30.10 17.13
CA LEU A 214 -9.00 28.80 17.79
C LEU A 214 -10.30 28.31 18.45
N GLY A 215 -11.31 29.17 18.55
CA GLY A 215 -12.66 28.86 19.02
C GLY A 215 -13.22 29.95 19.93
N GLY A 216 -14.49 30.34 19.70
CA GLY A 216 -15.08 31.49 20.40
C GLY A 216 -14.31 32.77 20.08
N ASP A 217 -13.99 33.54 21.13
CA ASP A 217 -13.21 34.77 21.02
C ASP A 217 -11.69 34.52 21.04
N LEU A 218 -11.22 33.28 21.16
CA LEU A 218 -9.80 32.97 21.26
C LEU A 218 -9.14 32.90 19.87
N TRP A 219 -8.06 33.66 19.70
CA TRP A 219 -7.21 33.69 18.51
C TRP A 219 -5.78 33.31 18.85
N GLY A 220 -5.04 32.81 17.87
CA GLY A 220 -3.62 32.55 18.06
C GLY A 220 -2.85 32.10 16.84
N VAL A 221 -1.54 32.00 17.06
CA VAL A 221 -0.56 31.49 16.10
C VAL A 221 0.67 30.98 16.84
N ASP A 222 1.33 29.97 16.28
CA ASP A 222 2.58 29.42 16.79
C ASP A 222 3.73 29.89 15.89
N ILE A 223 4.74 30.52 16.49
CA ILE A 223 5.87 31.08 15.75
C ILE A 223 7.17 30.48 16.28
N ASP A 224 8.02 30.04 15.37
CA ASP A 224 9.35 29.51 15.68
C ASP A 224 10.22 30.56 16.37
N LEU A 225 10.89 30.15 17.45
CA LEU A 225 11.75 31.02 18.25
C LEU A 225 12.91 31.61 17.45
N GLU A 226 13.48 30.89 16.49
CA GLU A 226 14.57 31.37 15.66
C GLU A 226 14.12 32.53 14.76
N ARG A 227 12.89 32.47 14.25
CA ARG A 227 12.30 33.58 13.50
C ARG A 227 12.12 34.82 14.37
N LEU A 228 11.64 34.64 15.60
CA LEU A 228 11.48 35.75 16.55
C LEU A 228 12.83 36.36 16.96
N ARG A 229 13.87 35.53 17.09
CA ARG A 229 15.25 35.98 17.31
C ARG A 229 15.82 36.73 16.11
N ALA A 230 15.57 36.24 14.90
CA ALA A 230 16.05 36.87 13.66
C ALA A 230 15.51 38.29 13.48
N ILE A 231 14.27 38.54 13.90
CA ILE A 231 13.68 39.89 13.91
C ILE A 231 14.04 40.71 15.17
N GLY A 232 14.73 40.12 16.15
CA GLY A 232 15.09 40.78 17.39
C GLY A 232 13.89 41.23 18.21
N LEU A 233 12.85 40.38 18.30
CA LEU A 233 11.60 40.75 18.97
C LEU A 233 11.83 41.03 20.46
N LEU A 234 11.58 42.28 20.88
CA LEU A 234 11.59 42.70 22.29
C LEU A 234 10.19 42.97 22.83
N SER A 235 9.26 43.37 21.95
CA SER A 235 7.87 43.65 22.29
C SER A 235 6.98 43.31 21.11
N TYR A 236 5.71 42.98 21.34
CA TYR A 236 4.73 42.79 20.28
C TYR A 236 3.41 43.51 20.56
N ARG A 237 2.60 43.67 19.53
CA ARG A 237 1.23 44.20 19.60
C ARG A 237 0.30 43.28 18.84
N ILE A 238 -0.98 43.32 19.19
CA ILE A 238 -2.05 42.66 18.46
C ILE A 238 -2.84 43.75 17.75
N ARG A 239 -3.18 43.51 16.49
CA ARG A 239 -4.12 44.34 15.73
C ARG A 239 -5.32 43.50 15.37
N ALA A 240 -6.52 44.00 15.62
CA ALA A 240 -7.77 43.37 15.23
C ALA A 240 -8.59 44.27 14.31
N VAL A 241 -9.35 43.66 13.42
CA VAL A 241 -10.27 44.31 12.47
C VAL A 241 -11.60 43.57 12.51
N ASP A 242 -12.71 44.30 12.62
CA ASP A 242 -14.06 43.76 12.56
C ASP A 242 -14.57 43.58 11.10
N TRP A 243 -15.81 43.14 10.91
CA TRP A 243 -16.40 42.99 9.56
C TRP A 243 -16.83 44.31 8.90
N THR A 244 -16.77 45.43 9.61
CA THR A 244 -17.06 46.76 9.06
C THR A 244 -15.82 47.61 8.79
N GLY A 245 -14.64 47.12 9.16
CA GLY A 245 -13.36 47.77 8.99
C GLY A 245 -12.90 48.62 10.18
N ASN A 246 -13.59 48.58 11.32
CA ASN A 246 -13.10 49.19 12.56
C ASN A 246 -11.87 48.45 13.06
N VAL A 247 -10.88 49.19 13.58
CA VAL A 247 -9.56 48.67 13.93
C VAL A 247 -9.24 48.99 15.38
N SER A 248 -8.71 48.01 16.10
CA SER A 248 -8.13 48.21 17.43
C SER A 248 -6.71 47.65 17.51
N TRP A 249 -5.98 48.13 18.50
CA TRP A 249 -4.63 47.70 18.81
C TRP A 249 -4.51 47.43 20.29
N SER A 250 -3.75 46.40 20.66
CA SER A 250 -3.31 46.24 22.04
C SER A 250 -2.22 47.27 22.39
N GLU A 251 -2.02 47.47 23.68
CA GLU A 251 -0.78 48.01 24.21
C GLU A 251 0.41 47.10 23.83
N PRO A 252 1.63 47.64 23.72
CA PRO A 252 2.84 46.84 23.57
C PRO A 252 3.04 45.88 24.74
N ILE A 253 3.36 44.62 24.42
CA ILE A 253 3.63 43.56 25.38
C ILE A 253 5.11 43.21 25.27
N GLU A 254 5.89 43.53 26.31
CA GLU A 254 7.33 43.28 26.37
C GLU A 254 7.62 41.80 26.63
N VAL A 255 8.42 41.15 25.80
CA VAL A 255 8.75 39.72 25.91
C VAL A 255 10.24 39.53 26.17
N SER A 256 10.60 38.50 26.95
CA SER A 256 12.01 38.15 27.16
C SER A 256 12.34 36.91 26.36
N ILE A 257 13.01 37.11 25.22
CA ILE A 257 13.58 36.00 24.47
C ILE A 257 14.90 35.61 25.14
N ALA A 258 14.98 34.38 25.65
CA ALA A 258 16.21 33.86 26.23
C ALA A 258 17.36 34.01 25.21
N PRO A 259 18.50 34.62 25.59
CA PRO A 259 19.66 34.67 24.73
C PRO A 259 20.07 33.23 24.36
N VAL A 260 20.57 33.04 23.15
CA VAL A 260 21.18 31.77 22.75
C VAL A 260 22.29 31.49 23.78
N VAL A 261 22.12 30.48 24.63
CA VAL A 261 23.24 29.92 25.40
C VAL A 261 24.27 29.57 24.34
N GLY A 262 25.45 30.20 24.42
CA GLY A 262 26.33 30.46 23.28
C GLY A 262 26.51 29.28 22.32
N ASP A 263 26.74 29.58 21.03
CA ASP A 263 26.89 28.59 19.96
C ASP A 263 27.65 27.37 20.48
N ASP A 264 26.92 26.27 20.62
CA ASP A 264 27.56 25.00 20.95
C ASP A 264 28.46 24.66 19.78
N ILE A 265 29.76 24.72 20.03
CA ILE A 265 30.82 24.35 19.09
C ILE A 265 31.50 23.06 19.53
N THR A 266 30.99 22.41 20.59
CA THR A 266 31.59 21.18 21.11
C THR A 266 31.01 20.02 20.33
N PRO A 267 31.83 19.18 19.67
CA PRO A 267 31.31 18.01 19.00
C PRO A 267 30.85 16.91 19.98
N PRO A 268 29.91 16.05 19.54
CA PRO A 268 29.47 14.91 20.34
C PRO A 268 30.62 13.90 20.56
N VAL A 269 30.53 13.11 21.62
CA VAL A 269 31.38 11.94 21.86
C VAL A 269 30.65 10.69 21.37
N VAL A 270 31.30 9.86 20.54
CA VAL A 270 30.72 8.63 20.00
C VAL A 270 31.66 7.43 20.12
N VAL A 271 31.11 6.29 20.53
CA VAL A 271 31.85 5.04 20.75
C VAL A 271 31.08 3.86 20.16
N ILE A 272 31.78 3.04 19.36
CA ILE A 272 31.26 1.75 18.89
C ILE A 272 31.26 0.78 20.06
N VAL A 273 30.09 0.24 20.41
CA VAL A 273 29.89 -0.75 21.46
C VAL A 273 30.06 -2.16 20.89
N GLU A 274 29.46 -2.43 19.73
CA GLU A 274 29.62 -3.66 18.95
C GLU A 274 29.63 -3.32 17.45
N PRO A 275 30.31 -4.09 16.58
CA PRO A 275 31.13 -5.27 16.86
C PRO A 275 32.49 -4.98 17.51
N ASN A 276 33.11 -6.03 18.05
CA ASN A 276 34.52 -6.03 18.46
C ASN A 276 35.45 -6.06 17.23
N GLU A 277 36.69 -5.61 17.42
CA GLU A 277 37.74 -5.68 16.39
C GLU A 277 37.91 -7.11 15.87
N GLY A 278 37.96 -7.29 14.55
CA GLY A 278 38.17 -8.58 13.90
C GLY A 278 36.95 -9.51 13.90
N THR A 279 35.75 -8.99 14.18
CA THR A 279 34.52 -9.78 14.08
C THR A 279 34.34 -10.34 12.66
N VAL A 280 34.02 -11.64 12.56
CA VAL A 280 33.71 -12.31 11.29
C VAL A 280 32.20 -12.25 11.04
N VAL A 281 31.80 -11.70 9.89
CA VAL A 281 30.39 -11.46 9.54
C VAL A 281 29.91 -12.47 8.49
N PRO A 282 28.93 -13.35 8.81
CA PRO A 282 28.40 -14.32 7.86
C PRO A 282 27.32 -13.74 6.93
N ASP A 283 26.29 -13.08 7.48
CA ASP A 283 25.09 -12.66 6.70
C ASP A 283 24.63 -11.21 6.95
N PHE A 284 24.69 -10.74 8.19
CA PHE A 284 24.45 -9.34 8.54
C PHE A 284 25.36 -8.92 9.68
N LEU A 285 25.69 -7.64 9.72
CA LEU A 285 26.43 -7.04 10.83
C LEU A 285 25.49 -6.18 11.65
N ARG A 286 25.32 -6.52 12.93
CA ARG A 286 24.75 -5.58 13.90
C ARG A 286 25.83 -4.63 14.39
N VAL A 287 25.60 -3.34 14.23
CA VAL A 287 26.43 -2.29 14.82
C VAL A 287 25.63 -1.61 15.92
N THR A 288 26.22 -1.47 17.11
CA THR A 288 25.67 -0.67 18.20
C THR A 288 26.68 0.40 18.62
N ALA A 289 26.19 1.59 18.95
CA ALA A 289 27.02 2.71 19.36
C ALA A 289 26.36 3.49 20.50
N SER A 290 27.18 4.20 21.28
CA SER A 290 26.73 5.21 22.22
C SER A 290 27.20 6.57 21.74
N ALA A 291 26.31 7.55 21.72
CA ALA A 291 26.63 8.93 21.36
C ALA A 291 26.05 9.88 22.40
N TYR A 292 26.84 10.85 22.84
CA TYR A 292 26.46 11.82 23.88
C TYR A 292 27.08 13.17 23.59
N ASP A 293 26.31 14.23 23.83
CA ASP A 293 26.81 15.59 23.85
C ASP A 293 26.24 16.32 25.08
N ALA A 294 27.09 17.10 25.76
CA ALA A 294 26.75 17.75 27.02
C ALA A 294 26.04 19.09 26.84
N SER A 295 26.24 19.71 25.67
CA SER A 295 25.82 21.06 25.36
C SER A 295 24.58 21.07 24.46
N SER A 296 24.38 20.03 23.66
CA SER A 296 23.21 19.87 22.80
C SER A 296 22.80 18.40 22.60
N PRO A 297 21.57 18.09 22.16
CA PRO A 297 21.18 16.72 21.86
C PRO A 297 21.83 16.21 20.57
N VAL A 298 22.19 14.92 20.54
CA VAL A 298 22.64 14.21 19.33
C VAL A 298 21.45 14.09 18.35
N SER A 299 21.60 14.59 17.13
CA SER A 299 20.56 14.63 16.09
C SER A 299 20.62 13.41 15.15
N SER A 300 21.80 12.88 14.87
CA SER A 300 21.98 11.71 14.00
C SER A 300 23.23 10.90 14.32
N VAL A 301 23.18 9.60 13.98
CA VAL A 301 24.35 8.71 14.04
C VAL A 301 24.40 7.86 12.77
N GLU A 302 25.59 7.71 12.19
CA GLU A 302 25.82 7.07 10.88
C GLU A 302 27.03 6.15 10.90
N VAL A 303 26.98 5.04 10.17
CA VAL A 303 28.13 4.18 9.88
C VAL A 303 28.76 4.62 8.57
N ARG A 304 30.06 4.89 8.58
CA ARG A 304 30.82 5.38 7.41
C ARG A 304 32.07 4.55 7.19
N ASP A 305 32.47 4.43 5.94
CA ASP A 305 33.77 3.88 5.57
C ASP A 305 34.90 4.72 6.20
N ALA A 306 35.87 4.07 6.84
CA ALA A 306 36.86 4.76 7.66
C ALA A 306 37.77 5.70 6.83
N ASP A 307 38.11 5.28 5.61
CA ASP A 307 39.05 5.97 4.72
C ASP A 307 38.36 7.03 3.86
N SER A 308 37.35 6.63 3.09
CA SER A 308 36.64 7.50 2.16
C SER A 308 35.61 8.41 2.83
N LYS A 309 35.24 8.11 4.09
CA LYS A 309 34.15 8.77 4.83
C LYS A 309 32.79 8.67 4.14
N ARG A 310 32.65 7.76 3.16
CA ARG A 310 31.39 7.51 2.46
C ARG A 310 30.39 6.91 3.44
N LEU A 311 29.15 7.39 3.39
CA LEU A 311 28.03 6.81 4.14
C LEU A 311 27.81 5.37 3.70
N ILE A 312 27.78 4.46 4.67
CA ILE A 312 27.35 3.07 4.48
C ILE A 312 25.86 2.99 4.82
N VAL A 313 25.48 3.41 6.03
CA VAL A 313 24.09 3.36 6.50
C VAL A 313 23.87 4.32 7.69
N ALA A 314 22.64 4.82 7.86
CA ALA A 314 22.24 5.56 9.06
C ALA A 314 21.83 4.61 10.20
N MET A 315 22.01 5.04 11.46
CA MET A 315 21.62 4.27 12.64
C MET A 315 20.31 4.78 13.23
N GLU A 316 19.57 3.88 13.89
CA GLU A 316 18.34 4.17 14.59
C GLU A 316 18.58 4.30 16.10
N PRO A 317 17.87 5.21 16.82
CA PRO A 317 18.01 5.35 18.26
C PRO A 317 17.42 4.14 19.00
N LEU A 318 18.17 3.61 19.98
CA LEU A 318 17.69 2.63 20.95
C LEU A 318 16.92 3.35 22.06
N ASN A 319 15.60 3.25 22.01
CA ASN A 319 14.72 3.76 23.07
C ASN A 319 14.52 2.71 24.18
N PRO A 320 14.61 3.07 25.48
CA PRO A 320 15.18 4.28 26.08
C PRO A 320 16.63 4.03 26.58
N GLY A 321 17.64 4.71 26.04
CA GLY A 321 19.00 4.55 26.56
C GLY A 321 20.13 5.37 25.94
N GLY A 322 19.86 6.24 24.96
CA GLY A 322 20.93 7.02 24.29
C GLY A 322 21.91 6.18 23.47
N GLY A 323 21.58 4.90 23.24
CA GLY A 323 22.29 4.04 22.30
C GLY A 323 21.72 4.18 20.89
N TRP A 324 22.46 3.69 19.91
CA TRP A 324 22.08 3.65 18.50
C TRP A 324 22.38 2.27 17.94
N PHE A 325 21.60 1.80 16.98
CA PHE A 325 21.84 0.51 16.33
C PHE A 325 21.50 0.50 14.84
N VAL A 326 22.09 -0.43 14.10
CA VAL A 326 21.70 -0.78 12.73
C VAL A 326 22.10 -2.22 12.42
N ASP A 327 21.29 -2.92 11.63
CA ASP A 327 21.64 -4.20 11.03
C ASP A 327 21.99 -3.98 9.55
N ILE A 328 23.24 -4.25 9.18
CA ILE A 328 23.78 -4.02 7.84
C ILE A 328 23.80 -5.33 7.06
N PRO A 329 23.04 -5.46 5.95
CA PRO A 329 23.09 -6.64 5.11
C PRO A 329 24.47 -6.85 4.49
N ARG A 330 24.86 -8.11 4.29
CA ARG A 330 26.15 -8.47 3.67
C ARG A 330 26.40 -7.80 2.33
N ASP A 331 25.40 -7.69 1.46
CA ASP A 331 25.59 -7.06 0.14
C ASP A 331 26.01 -5.59 0.25
N THR A 332 25.46 -4.87 1.24
CA THR A 332 25.85 -3.49 1.55
C THR A 332 27.27 -3.43 2.09
N LEU A 333 27.67 -4.39 2.94
CA LEU A 333 29.03 -4.50 3.45
C LEU A 333 30.04 -4.81 2.34
N LEU A 334 29.74 -5.75 1.44
CA LEU A 334 30.58 -6.10 0.29
C LEU A 334 30.73 -4.91 -0.67
N ALA A 335 29.66 -4.14 -0.90
CA ALA A 335 29.71 -2.92 -1.70
C ALA A 335 30.48 -1.77 -1.01
N ALA A 336 30.76 -1.89 0.28
CA ALA A 336 31.56 -0.94 1.05
C ALA A 336 33.06 -1.23 0.99
N ILE A 337 33.46 -2.49 0.78
CA ILE A 337 34.87 -2.88 0.69
C ILE A 337 35.51 -2.28 -0.57
N THR A 338 36.70 -1.70 -0.40
CA THR A 338 37.50 -1.11 -1.49
C THR A 338 38.77 -1.91 -1.80
N GLY A 339 39.09 -2.95 -1.03
CA GLY A 339 40.26 -3.84 -1.22
C GLY A 339 39.90 -5.31 -1.44
N ASP A 340 40.89 -6.15 -1.74
CA ASP A 340 40.71 -7.56 -2.10
C ASP A 340 40.69 -8.52 -0.89
N ASP A 341 40.90 -8.03 0.33
CA ASP A 341 41.10 -8.85 1.53
C ASP A 341 39.81 -9.12 2.33
N TYR A 342 38.65 -8.69 1.81
CA TYR A 342 37.35 -8.76 2.47
C TYR A 342 37.33 -8.15 3.89
N THR A 343 38.26 -7.24 4.18
CA THR A 343 38.28 -6.45 5.41
C THR A 343 37.53 -5.15 5.17
N LEU A 344 36.58 -4.81 6.04
CA LEU A 344 35.96 -3.48 6.06
C LEU A 344 36.43 -2.73 7.31
N GLN A 345 37.01 -1.55 7.12
CA GLN A 345 37.24 -0.59 8.20
C GLN A 345 36.14 0.47 8.18
N PHE A 346 35.44 0.65 9.31
CA PHE A 346 34.38 1.66 9.43
C PHE A 346 34.55 2.50 10.69
N VAL A 347 33.93 3.68 10.68
CA VAL A 347 33.74 4.55 11.84
C VAL A 347 32.24 4.79 12.05
N VAL A 348 31.86 5.16 13.27
CA VAL A 348 30.53 5.70 13.53
C VAL A 348 30.65 7.20 13.76
N ARG A 349 29.86 7.99 13.02
CA ARG A 349 29.78 9.44 13.15
C ARG A 349 28.53 9.82 13.93
N ALA A 350 28.68 10.65 14.95
CA ALA A 350 27.54 11.34 15.58
C ALA A 350 27.53 12.81 15.18
N THR A 351 26.34 13.38 14.97
CA THR A 351 26.12 14.80 14.72
C THR A 351 25.13 15.33 15.75
N ASP A 352 25.38 16.49 16.33
CA ASP A 352 24.47 17.13 17.27
C ASP A 352 23.41 18.01 16.57
N SER A 353 22.50 18.60 17.33
CA SER A 353 21.47 19.51 16.80
C SER A 353 22.00 20.84 16.26
N ARG A 354 23.29 21.16 16.48
CA ARG A 354 23.95 22.37 15.99
C ARG A 354 24.88 22.10 14.81
N GLY A 355 25.00 20.84 14.39
CA GLY A 355 25.81 20.42 13.24
C GLY A 355 27.27 20.11 13.58
N ASN A 356 27.66 20.12 14.86
CA ASN A 356 28.98 19.61 15.24
C ASN A 356 28.98 18.09 15.14
N TRP A 357 30.11 17.51 14.75
CA TRP A 357 30.21 16.07 14.54
C TRP A 357 31.56 15.51 14.99
N ALA A 358 31.56 14.24 15.38
CA ALA A 358 32.76 13.48 15.66
C ALA A 358 32.63 12.05 15.11
N ASP A 359 33.77 11.48 14.72
CA ASP A 359 33.89 10.07 14.37
C ASP A 359 34.42 9.29 15.59
N SER A 360 33.97 8.03 15.73
CA SER A 360 34.57 7.07 16.65
C SER A 360 35.98 6.68 16.20
N ALA A 361 36.70 5.93 17.04
CA ALA A 361 37.84 5.16 16.56
C ALA A 361 37.41 4.19 15.44
N PRO A 362 38.24 3.94 14.41
CA PRO A 362 37.97 2.94 13.39
C PRO A 362 37.84 1.53 13.96
N ARG A 363 37.04 0.70 13.31
CA ARG A 363 36.80 -0.70 13.64
C ARG A 363 36.96 -1.54 12.39
N ALA A 364 37.85 -2.54 12.41
CA ALA A 364 37.97 -3.52 11.33
C ALA A 364 37.12 -4.77 11.61
N ILE A 365 36.48 -5.27 10.55
CA ILE A 365 35.74 -6.54 10.53
C ILE A 365 36.14 -7.35 9.30
N PHE A 366 35.92 -8.66 9.36
CA PHE A 366 36.16 -9.57 8.26
C PHE A 366 34.83 -10.09 7.72
N ILE A 367 34.58 -9.88 6.44
CA ILE A 367 33.40 -10.41 5.76
C ILE A 367 33.84 -11.72 5.13
N THR A 368 33.15 -12.83 5.45
CA THR A 368 33.56 -14.12 4.86
C THR A 368 33.41 -14.01 3.34
N ALA A 369 34.40 -14.46 2.56
CA ALA A 369 34.25 -14.55 1.12
C ALA A 369 33.01 -15.40 0.79
N PRO A 370 32.22 -15.05 -0.23
CA PRO A 370 31.17 -15.95 -0.70
C PRO A 370 31.83 -17.30 -1.01
N ALA A 371 31.35 -18.39 -0.41
CA ALA A 371 31.77 -19.73 -0.81
C ALA A 371 31.53 -19.80 -2.33
N GLU A 372 32.59 -20.09 -3.10
CA GLU A 372 32.53 -20.06 -4.56
C GLU A 372 31.28 -20.82 -5.03
N THR A 373 30.30 -20.08 -5.56
CA THR A 373 29.13 -20.68 -6.17
C THR A 373 29.58 -21.25 -7.50
N TYR A 374 29.91 -22.54 -7.54
CA TYR A 374 30.22 -23.22 -8.79
C TYR A 374 29.00 -23.15 -9.72
N THR A 375 29.16 -22.51 -10.88
CA THR A 375 28.15 -22.51 -11.95
C THR A 375 28.74 -23.19 -13.18
N GLY A 376 28.02 -24.15 -13.78
CA GLY A 376 28.41 -24.84 -15.02
C GLY A 376 28.35 -26.37 -14.90
N THR A 377 29.04 -27.10 -15.77
CA THR A 377 28.99 -28.57 -15.83
C THR A 377 30.11 -29.24 -15.03
N ILE A 378 29.82 -30.35 -14.37
CA ILE A 378 30.79 -31.31 -13.83
C ILE A 378 30.67 -32.61 -14.62
N THR A 379 31.80 -33.22 -14.97
CA THR A 379 31.80 -34.52 -15.64
C THR A 379 32.24 -35.60 -14.66
N LEU A 380 31.36 -36.57 -14.41
CA LEU A 380 31.68 -37.75 -13.61
C LEU A 380 32.34 -38.82 -14.50
N LEU A 381 33.55 -39.23 -14.16
CA LEU A 381 34.26 -40.31 -14.86
C LEU A 381 33.83 -41.67 -14.30
N LEU A 382 33.30 -42.52 -15.17
CA LEU A 382 32.81 -43.86 -14.87
C LEU A 382 33.87 -44.91 -15.23
N PRO A 383 34.59 -45.48 -14.25
CA PRO A 383 35.57 -46.52 -14.52
C PRO A 383 34.92 -47.82 -15.04
N PRO A 384 35.64 -48.59 -15.89
CA PRO A 384 35.19 -49.89 -16.38
C PRO A 384 35.22 -50.96 -15.27
N GLY A 385 34.27 -51.90 -15.26
CA GLY A 385 34.37 -53.13 -14.45
C GLY A 385 33.37 -53.36 -13.31
N GLY A 386 32.49 -52.40 -12.99
CA GLY A 386 31.58 -52.53 -11.84
C GLY A 386 32.29 -52.38 -10.48
N TYR A 387 31.55 -52.49 -9.37
CA TYR A 387 32.01 -52.09 -8.03
C TYR A 387 31.80 -53.22 -7.02
N VAL A 388 32.58 -53.21 -5.94
CA VAL A 388 32.25 -53.89 -4.67
C VAL A 388 31.96 -52.81 -3.65
N ASP A 389 30.83 -52.92 -2.94
CA ASP A 389 30.51 -52.00 -1.85
C ASP A 389 31.44 -52.23 -0.64
N ALA A 390 31.27 -51.42 0.42
CA ALA A 390 32.04 -51.56 1.65
C ALA A 390 31.91 -52.94 2.33
N THR A 391 30.90 -53.74 1.97
CA THR A 391 30.68 -55.12 2.45
C THR A 391 31.37 -56.18 1.59
N LYS A 392 32.08 -55.77 0.53
CA LYS A 392 32.69 -56.63 -0.49
C LYS A 392 31.69 -57.48 -1.27
N GLN A 393 30.39 -57.15 -1.25
CA GLN A 393 29.44 -57.80 -2.13
C GLN A 393 29.59 -57.27 -3.55
N LYS A 394 29.73 -58.19 -4.51
CA LYS A 394 29.83 -57.86 -5.93
C LYS A 394 28.51 -57.23 -6.35
N VAL A 395 28.53 -55.93 -6.64
CA VAL A 395 27.36 -55.24 -7.20
C VAL A 395 27.34 -55.56 -8.70
N SER A 396 26.87 -56.76 -9.03
CA SER A 396 26.73 -57.22 -10.42
C SER A 396 25.44 -56.70 -11.04
N ASN A 397 25.48 -56.33 -12.33
CA ASN A 397 24.36 -55.94 -13.20
C ASN A 397 23.14 -55.33 -12.50
N GLY A 398 22.99 -54.01 -12.57
CA GLY A 398 21.91 -53.29 -11.90
C GLY A 398 21.60 -51.93 -12.53
N ARG A 399 20.47 -51.34 -12.14
CA ARG A 399 20.05 -49.99 -12.53
C ARG A 399 20.43 -49.03 -11.41
N TYR A 400 21.23 -48.01 -11.67
CA TYR A 400 21.72 -47.00 -10.73
C TYR A 400 21.06 -45.65 -11.02
N SER A 401 20.87 -44.80 -10.02
CA SER A 401 20.28 -43.47 -10.24
C SER A 401 21.17 -42.38 -9.64
N ILE A 402 21.58 -41.43 -10.46
CA ILE A 402 22.28 -40.23 -9.99
C ILE A 402 21.21 -39.16 -9.77
N SER A 403 20.91 -38.85 -8.51
CA SER A 403 19.99 -37.78 -8.15
C SER A 403 20.78 -36.51 -7.82
N GLN A 404 20.42 -35.38 -8.42
CA GLN A 404 21.00 -34.11 -8.04
C GLN A 404 20.07 -33.42 -7.05
N ARG A 405 20.58 -33.17 -5.84
CA ARG A 405 19.83 -32.47 -4.80
C ARG A 405 20.50 -31.14 -4.50
N VAL A 406 20.03 -30.08 -5.15
CA VAL A 406 20.61 -28.75 -4.92
C VAL A 406 19.93 -28.12 -3.72
N THR A 407 20.70 -27.89 -2.65
CA THR A 407 20.26 -27.13 -1.49
C THR A 407 20.78 -25.71 -1.63
N PHE A 408 19.90 -24.71 -1.52
CA PHE A 408 20.28 -23.31 -1.51
C PHE A 408 20.38 -22.88 -0.04
N PRO A 409 21.44 -22.19 0.40
CA PRO A 409 21.63 -21.87 1.82
C PRO A 409 20.61 -20.85 2.32
N ASN A 410 19.96 -20.13 1.40
CA ASN A 410 19.11 -18.98 1.72
C ASN A 410 17.63 -19.23 1.35
N GLN A 411 17.28 -20.44 0.90
CA GLN A 411 15.91 -20.83 0.62
C GLN A 411 15.75 -22.27 1.09
N ASP A 412 14.74 -22.57 1.93
CA ASP A 412 14.29 -23.95 2.26
C ASP A 412 13.72 -24.69 1.03
N ARG A 413 14.29 -24.45 -0.15
CA ARG A 413 13.94 -25.07 -1.42
C ARG A 413 15.02 -26.06 -1.78
N ILE A 414 14.61 -27.32 -1.78
CA ILE A 414 15.34 -28.40 -2.43
C ILE A 414 14.87 -28.44 -3.89
N VAL A 415 15.79 -28.18 -4.83
CA VAL A 415 15.50 -28.44 -6.24
C VAL A 415 16.08 -29.81 -6.58
N THR A 416 15.19 -30.78 -6.76
CA THR A 416 15.54 -32.12 -7.25
C THR A 416 15.39 -32.13 -8.76
N ARG A 417 16.49 -32.29 -9.51
CA ARG A 417 16.39 -32.61 -10.94
C ARG A 417 15.98 -34.08 -11.11
N ALA A 418 15.37 -34.40 -12.24
CA ALA A 418 15.07 -35.79 -12.58
C ALA A 418 16.36 -36.62 -12.55
N PRO A 419 16.36 -37.80 -11.89
CA PRO A 419 17.58 -38.58 -11.73
C PRO A 419 18.11 -39.07 -13.08
N THR A 420 19.42 -38.97 -13.28
CA THR A 420 20.10 -39.61 -14.42
C THR A 420 20.26 -41.09 -14.10
N VAL A 421 19.52 -41.93 -14.80
CA VAL A 421 19.51 -43.38 -14.58
C VAL A 421 20.58 -44.04 -15.44
N LEU A 422 21.54 -44.69 -14.78
CA LEU A 422 22.55 -45.53 -15.41
C LEU A 422 22.22 -47.00 -15.22
N ARG A 423 22.75 -47.86 -16.08
CA ARG A 423 22.65 -49.31 -15.93
C ARG A 423 24.02 -49.94 -16.17
N ILE A 424 24.45 -50.84 -15.30
CA ILE A 424 25.64 -51.64 -15.56
C ILE A 424 25.20 -52.96 -16.17
N GLU A 425 25.68 -53.28 -17.38
CA GLU A 425 25.49 -54.58 -18.00
C GLU A 425 26.84 -55.15 -18.42
N ARG A 426 27.19 -56.34 -17.90
CA ARG A 426 28.45 -57.03 -18.21
C ARG A 426 29.70 -56.16 -17.97
N GLY A 427 29.65 -55.32 -16.92
CA GLY A 427 30.76 -54.44 -16.54
C GLY A 427 30.87 -53.15 -17.35
N ARG A 428 29.89 -52.87 -18.23
CA ARG A 428 29.79 -51.64 -19.02
C ARG A 428 28.69 -50.74 -18.47
N TRP A 429 28.97 -49.46 -18.41
CA TRP A 429 28.01 -48.44 -17.99
C TRP A 429 27.16 -48.00 -19.17
N LEU A 430 25.84 -47.99 -18.97
CA LEU A 430 24.86 -47.63 -19.99
C LEU A 430 24.03 -46.44 -19.52
N LEU A 431 23.90 -45.40 -20.34
CA LEU A 431 22.87 -44.37 -20.20
C LEU A 431 21.77 -44.68 -21.22
N GLY A 432 20.63 -45.19 -20.75
CA GLY A 432 19.66 -45.84 -21.63
C GLY A 432 20.23 -47.13 -22.25
N ASN A 433 20.52 -47.11 -23.56
CA ASN A 433 21.09 -48.24 -24.30
C ASN A 433 22.50 -47.95 -24.83
N GLU A 434 23.07 -46.77 -24.54
CA GLU A 434 24.37 -46.36 -25.05
C GLU A 434 25.44 -46.54 -23.97
N GLU A 435 26.59 -47.09 -24.37
CA GLU A 435 27.74 -47.25 -23.48
C GLU A 435 28.40 -45.90 -23.22
N VAL A 436 28.54 -45.54 -21.95
CA VAL A 436 29.09 -44.25 -21.52
C VAL A 436 30.26 -44.46 -20.57
N SER A 437 31.35 -43.72 -20.77
CA SER A 437 32.46 -43.64 -19.81
C SER A 437 32.37 -42.39 -18.92
N GLU A 438 31.45 -41.48 -19.23
CA GLU A 438 31.37 -40.16 -18.60
C GLU A 438 29.91 -39.69 -18.52
N VAL A 439 29.57 -38.95 -17.46
CA VAL A 439 28.25 -38.35 -17.30
C VAL A 439 28.39 -36.89 -16.92
N THR A 440 27.85 -35.99 -17.75
CA THR A 440 27.85 -34.56 -17.49
C THR A 440 26.65 -34.16 -16.64
N LEU A 441 26.94 -33.50 -15.53
CA LEU A 441 26.00 -32.98 -14.55
C LEU A 441 25.99 -31.45 -14.64
N GLU A 442 24.83 -30.84 -14.91
CA GLU A 442 24.71 -29.38 -14.85
C GLU A 442 24.51 -28.90 -13.40
N ILE A 443 25.33 -27.94 -12.96
CA ILE A 443 25.15 -27.19 -11.73
C ILE A 443 24.39 -25.89 -12.03
N PRO A 444 23.17 -25.72 -11.51
CA PRO A 444 22.43 -24.48 -11.71
C PRO A 444 23.12 -23.28 -11.05
N PRO A 445 23.04 -22.08 -11.66
CA PRO A 445 23.61 -20.87 -11.09
C PRO A 445 22.99 -20.53 -9.73
N GLY A 446 23.81 -20.04 -8.80
CA GLY A 446 23.38 -19.61 -7.46
C GLY A 446 23.35 -20.72 -6.39
N SER A 447 23.89 -21.91 -6.65
CA SER A 447 23.96 -23.00 -5.68
C SER A 447 25.20 -22.87 -4.78
N ALA A 448 25.04 -22.19 -3.65
CA ALA A 448 26.02 -22.29 -2.56
C ALA A 448 25.75 -23.60 -1.79
N GLY A 449 26.59 -24.61 -2.00
CA GLY A 449 26.39 -25.94 -1.41
C GLY A 449 25.71 -26.95 -2.33
N PHE A 450 26.25 -27.13 -3.54
CA PHE A 450 25.81 -28.20 -4.44
C PHE A 450 26.01 -29.58 -3.79
N HIS A 451 24.91 -30.27 -3.50
CA HIS A 451 24.92 -31.67 -3.06
C HIS A 451 24.53 -32.55 -4.25
N THR A 452 25.48 -33.33 -4.78
CA THR A 452 25.11 -34.46 -5.66
C THR A 452 24.86 -35.66 -4.76
N GLU A 453 23.73 -36.35 -4.94
CA GLU A 453 23.41 -37.56 -4.19
C GLU A 453 23.37 -38.75 -5.18
N LEU A 454 24.41 -39.59 -5.15
CA LEU A 454 24.42 -40.82 -5.95
C LEU A 454 23.66 -41.92 -5.18
N ASP A 455 22.50 -42.35 -5.70
CA ASP A 455 21.77 -43.48 -5.15
C ASP A 455 22.22 -44.78 -5.82
N ILE A 456 22.85 -45.65 -5.03
CA ILE A 456 23.39 -46.95 -5.43
C ILE A 456 22.46 -48.04 -4.88
N PRO A 457 21.59 -48.65 -5.71
CA PRO A 457 20.65 -49.64 -5.22
C PRO A 457 21.36 -50.91 -4.74
N GLY A 458 21.05 -51.31 -3.52
CA GLY A 458 21.68 -52.44 -2.81
C GLY A 458 22.28 -52.03 -1.47
N ALA A 459 22.66 -50.76 -1.31
CA ALA A 459 22.88 -50.16 0.00
C ALA A 459 21.52 -49.76 0.59
N THR A 460 21.25 -50.09 1.86
CA THR A 460 20.02 -49.66 2.54
C THR A 460 19.89 -48.14 2.47
N SER A 461 18.71 -47.64 2.10
CA SER A 461 18.41 -46.30 1.59
C SER A 461 18.73 -45.10 2.51
N GLU A 462 19.30 -45.32 3.69
CA GLU A 462 19.74 -44.26 4.61
C GLU A 462 21.26 -44.12 4.73
N GLU A 463 22.06 -45.07 4.22
CA GLU A 463 23.50 -45.17 4.56
C GLU A 463 24.47 -44.89 3.38
N GLY A 464 23.98 -44.57 2.18
CA GLY A 464 24.78 -44.56 0.95
C GLY A 464 25.03 -43.21 0.28
N LEU A 465 24.92 -42.07 0.99
CA LEU A 465 25.08 -40.75 0.37
C LEU A 465 26.56 -40.46 0.08
N TYR A 466 26.92 -40.07 -1.15
CA TYR A 466 28.27 -39.65 -1.55
C TYR A 466 28.25 -38.20 -2.04
N ARG A 467 29.26 -37.40 -1.66
CA ARG A 467 29.43 -35.96 -1.96
C ARG A 467 30.60 -35.76 -2.92
N LEU A 468 30.59 -34.65 -3.66
CA LEU A 468 31.78 -34.21 -4.41
C LEU A 468 32.96 -33.93 -3.46
N PRO A 469 34.21 -34.07 -3.93
CA PRO A 469 35.37 -33.70 -3.14
C PRO A 469 35.34 -32.19 -2.80
N PRO A 470 35.93 -31.77 -1.67
CA PRO A 470 35.96 -30.38 -1.24
C PRO A 470 36.74 -29.46 -2.18
N VAL A 471 37.62 -30.04 -3.02
CA VAL A 471 38.33 -29.34 -4.10
C VAL A 471 37.92 -30.01 -5.40
N ILE A 472 37.21 -29.27 -6.24
CA ILE A 472 36.86 -29.72 -7.60
C ILE A 472 38.04 -29.36 -8.52
N PRO A 473 38.57 -30.30 -9.32
CA PRO A 473 39.62 -29.99 -10.29
C PRO A 473 39.21 -28.88 -11.26
N ASP A 474 40.17 -28.10 -11.74
CA ASP A 474 39.93 -26.97 -12.67
C ASP A 474 39.24 -27.41 -13.97
N ASP A 475 39.49 -28.64 -14.43
CA ASP A 475 38.86 -29.23 -15.62
C ASP A 475 37.44 -29.76 -15.36
N ARG A 476 36.98 -29.71 -14.10
CA ARG A 476 35.68 -30.15 -13.60
C ARG A 476 35.37 -31.62 -13.87
N ARG A 477 36.40 -32.45 -13.99
CA ARG A 477 36.27 -33.90 -14.14
C ARG A 477 36.55 -34.56 -12.80
N VAL A 478 35.54 -35.21 -12.23
CA VAL A 478 35.63 -35.88 -10.94
C VAL A 478 35.42 -37.37 -11.17
N ALA A 479 36.36 -38.21 -10.76
CA ALA A 479 36.15 -39.63 -10.85
C ALA A 479 35.13 -40.07 -9.78
N VAL A 480 34.28 -41.04 -10.09
CA VAL A 480 33.33 -41.59 -9.10
C VAL A 480 34.06 -42.15 -7.86
N THR A 481 35.33 -42.51 -8.00
CA THR A 481 36.24 -42.88 -6.91
C THR A 481 36.50 -41.77 -5.91
N ASP A 482 36.41 -40.51 -6.35
CA ASP A 482 36.80 -39.35 -5.55
C ASP A 482 35.61 -38.78 -4.77
N LEU A 483 34.44 -39.43 -4.87
CA LEU A 483 33.26 -39.07 -4.13
C LEU A 483 33.38 -39.51 -2.66
N VAL A 484 33.06 -38.62 -1.73
CA VAL A 484 33.24 -38.81 -0.29
C VAL A 484 31.90 -39.20 0.36
N ARG A 485 31.86 -40.28 1.14
CA ARG A 485 30.63 -40.67 1.86
C ARG A 485 30.19 -39.58 2.85
N SER A 486 28.95 -39.14 2.74
CA SER A 486 28.29 -38.19 3.63
C SER A 486 28.09 -38.80 5.02
N GLY A 487 28.66 -38.18 6.06
CA GLY A 487 28.35 -38.51 7.46
C GLY A 487 29.40 -39.33 8.22
N GLU A 488 30.49 -39.76 7.60
CA GLU A 488 31.60 -40.47 8.28
C GLU A 488 32.94 -39.79 8.04
N VAL A 489 33.55 -39.26 9.10
CA VAL A 489 34.95 -38.82 9.09
C VAL A 489 35.83 -40.08 9.02
N GLY A 490 36.42 -40.35 7.85
CA GLY A 490 37.32 -41.50 7.63
C GLY A 490 36.71 -42.70 6.88
N ALA A 491 35.61 -42.52 6.14
CA ALA A 491 35.03 -43.58 5.32
C ALA A 491 36.01 -44.11 4.25
N LYS A 492 36.04 -45.44 4.06
CA LYS A 492 36.93 -46.11 3.11
C LYS A 492 36.45 -45.96 1.66
N ASP A 493 37.40 -45.81 0.75
CA ASP A 493 37.22 -45.68 -0.70
C ASP A 493 36.33 -46.79 -1.30
N LEU A 494 35.52 -46.43 -2.30
CA LEU A 494 34.88 -47.39 -3.20
C LEU A 494 35.98 -48.24 -3.85
N THR A 495 36.01 -49.54 -3.55
CA THR A 495 37.02 -50.45 -4.10
C THR A 495 36.47 -51.07 -5.39
N PHE A 496 37.26 -51.02 -6.46
CA PHE A 496 36.87 -51.52 -7.76
C PHE A 496 37.30 -52.96 -7.97
N LEU A 497 36.47 -53.72 -8.68
CA LEU A 497 36.91 -54.98 -9.26
C LEU A 497 37.77 -54.67 -10.50
N PRO A 498 38.80 -55.48 -10.80
CA PRO A 498 39.50 -55.40 -12.07
C PRO A 498 38.48 -55.46 -13.22
N SER A 499 38.76 -54.77 -14.33
CA SER A 499 37.86 -54.81 -15.47
C SER A 499 37.66 -56.26 -15.93
N ALA A 500 36.56 -56.53 -16.63
CA ALA A 500 36.34 -57.87 -17.21
C ALA A 500 37.52 -58.30 -18.10
N GLN A 501 38.20 -57.33 -18.73
CA GLN A 501 39.40 -57.57 -19.51
C GLN A 501 40.60 -57.91 -18.62
N ASP A 502 40.85 -57.16 -17.54
CA ASP A 502 41.93 -57.47 -16.59
C ASP A 502 41.75 -58.85 -15.95
N ALA A 503 40.50 -59.25 -15.69
CA ALA A 503 40.18 -60.57 -15.17
C ALA A 503 40.40 -61.68 -16.23
N ILE A 504 40.13 -61.41 -17.50
CA ILE A 504 40.44 -62.30 -18.62
C ILE A 504 41.96 -62.43 -18.78
N ASP A 505 42.67 -61.31 -18.79
CA ASP A 505 44.12 -61.25 -18.96
C ASP A 505 44.83 -61.96 -17.79
N ALA A 506 44.36 -61.76 -16.55
CA ALA A 506 44.87 -62.46 -15.37
C ALA A 506 44.59 -63.98 -15.43
N ARG A 507 43.42 -64.39 -15.93
CA ARG A 507 43.08 -65.80 -16.12
C ARG A 507 43.96 -66.45 -17.19
N ASP A 508 44.17 -65.75 -18.29
CA ASP A 508 44.95 -66.27 -19.43
C ASP A 508 46.45 -66.30 -19.07
N ALA A 509 46.95 -65.32 -18.31
CA ALA A 509 48.28 -65.36 -17.70
C ALA A 509 48.45 -66.53 -16.72
N ALA A 510 47.46 -66.78 -15.85
CA ALA A 510 47.47 -67.92 -14.94
C ALA A 510 47.39 -69.27 -15.67
N ARG A 511 46.77 -69.32 -16.84
CA ARG A 511 46.74 -70.51 -17.71
C ARG A 511 48.09 -70.73 -18.37
N ALA A 512 48.69 -69.68 -18.93
CA ALA A 512 50.04 -69.72 -19.51
C ALA A 512 51.08 -70.19 -18.48
N TYR A 513 51.02 -69.69 -17.24
CA TYR A 513 51.91 -70.14 -16.17
C TYR A 513 51.73 -71.63 -15.83
N ARG A 514 50.49 -72.12 -15.83
CA ARG A 514 50.18 -73.54 -15.59
C ARG A 514 50.70 -74.44 -16.70
N ASP A 515 50.55 -74.02 -17.95
CA ASP A 515 51.06 -74.75 -19.11
C ASP A 515 52.60 -74.78 -19.09
N GLN A 516 53.24 -73.66 -18.76
CA GLN A 516 54.70 -73.57 -18.60
C GLN A 516 55.22 -74.48 -17.46
N ALA A 517 54.50 -74.54 -16.33
CA ALA A 517 54.82 -75.45 -15.24
C ALA A 517 54.62 -76.93 -15.62
N ARG A 518 53.62 -77.24 -16.46
CA ARG A 518 53.40 -78.59 -16.99
C ARG A 518 54.52 -79.01 -17.95
N ASP A 519 54.89 -78.13 -18.88
CA ASP A 519 55.97 -78.38 -19.84
C ASP A 519 57.32 -78.57 -19.12
N ALA A 520 57.58 -77.78 -18.08
CA ALA A 520 58.77 -77.94 -17.23
C ALA A 520 58.76 -79.29 -16.49
N ALA A 521 57.60 -79.74 -15.99
CA ALA A 521 57.46 -81.04 -15.35
C ALA A 521 57.63 -82.20 -16.35
N GLU A 522 57.13 -82.07 -17.59
CA GLU A 522 57.30 -83.05 -18.66
C GLU A 522 58.75 -83.11 -19.18
N GLN A 523 59.46 -81.97 -19.22
CA GLN A 523 60.92 -81.94 -19.48
C GLN A 523 61.72 -82.60 -18.37
N ALA A 524 61.36 -82.37 -17.11
CA ALA A 524 62.01 -83.04 -15.98
C ALA A 524 61.77 -84.55 -15.98
N ALA A 525 60.58 -85.00 -16.39
CA ALA A 525 60.23 -86.42 -16.49
C ALA A 525 60.87 -87.13 -17.71
N SER A 526 61.19 -86.39 -18.78
CA SER A 526 61.85 -86.95 -19.98
C SER A 526 63.39 -86.97 -19.91
N GLY A 527 63.98 -86.44 -18.82
CA GLY A 527 65.39 -86.64 -18.46
C GLY A 527 65.68 -88.10 -18.11
N GLY A 528 65.86 -88.93 -19.14
CA GLY A 528 66.05 -90.37 -19.02
C GLY A 528 67.25 -90.76 -18.17
N PHE A 529 67.00 -91.41 -17.03
CA PHE A 529 68.03 -92.11 -16.28
C PHE A 529 68.42 -93.37 -17.05
N THR A 530 69.70 -93.51 -17.38
CA THR A 530 70.23 -94.78 -17.88
C THR A 530 70.93 -95.50 -16.75
N VAL A 531 70.35 -96.60 -16.28
CA VAL A 531 70.96 -97.46 -15.26
C VAL A 531 71.72 -98.57 -15.97
N ARG A 532 73.04 -98.65 -15.76
CA ARG A 532 73.86 -99.79 -16.21
C ARG A 532 74.52 -100.45 -15.02
N ARG A 533 74.52 -101.79 -15.04
CA ARG A 533 75.19 -102.62 -14.04
C ARG A 533 76.54 -103.04 -14.59
N ASP A 534 77.58 -102.70 -13.87
CA ASP A 534 78.97 -102.98 -14.22
C ASP A 534 79.30 -104.45 -13.94
N LEU A 535 80.33 -104.98 -14.60
CA LEU A 535 80.77 -106.37 -14.47
C LEU A 535 81.27 -106.74 -13.05
N ASP A 536 81.54 -105.75 -12.20
CA ASP A 536 81.93 -105.93 -10.80
C ASP A 536 80.75 -105.85 -9.81
N GLY A 537 79.50 -105.85 -10.31
CA GLY A 537 78.29 -105.99 -9.50
C GLY A 537 77.76 -104.70 -8.87
N PHE A 538 78.46 -103.57 -9.04
CA PHE A 538 77.97 -102.26 -8.65
C PHE A 538 76.95 -101.72 -9.65
N LEU A 539 76.08 -100.82 -9.17
CA LEU A 539 75.02 -100.20 -9.96
C LEU A 539 75.42 -98.75 -10.23
N THR A 540 75.86 -98.46 -11.46
CA THR A 540 76.19 -97.09 -11.86
C THR A 540 74.95 -96.42 -12.47
N ILE A 541 74.44 -95.40 -11.76
CA ILE A 541 73.36 -94.53 -12.25
C ILE A 541 74.01 -93.29 -12.83
N THR A 542 74.01 -93.17 -14.16
CA THR A 542 74.47 -91.93 -14.80
C THR A 542 73.31 -90.96 -14.88
N ILE A 543 73.35 -89.93 -14.03
CA ILE A 543 72.45 -88.79 -14.13
C ILE A 543 73.08 -87.86 -15.17
N GLY A 544 72.51 -87.84 -16.37
CA GLY A 544 72.89 -86.88 -17.39
C GLY A 544 72.47 -85.49 -16.94
N ALA A 545 73.40 -84.69 -16.42
CA ALA A 545 73.16 -83.28 -16.21
C ALA A 545 73.15 -82.58 -17.58
N THR A 546 71.96 -82.37 -18.14
CA THR A 546 71.78 -81.30 -19.12
C THR A 546 71.69 -79.98 -18.37
N SER A 547 72.57 -79.06 -18.73
CA SER A 547 72.69 -77.68 -18.23
C SER A 547 71.40 -76.88 -18.32
#